data_AF-A0A2V7I047-F1
#
_entry.id   AF-A0A2V7I047-F1
#
_cell.length_a   1.000
_cell.length_b   1.000
_cell.length_c   1.000
_cell.angle_alpha   90.00
_cell.angle_beta   90.00
_cell.angle_gamma   90.00
#
_symmetry.space_group_name_H-M   'P 1'
#
loop_
_entity.id
_entity.type
_entity.pdbx_description
1 polymer ?
#
loop_
_entity_poly.entity_id
_entity_poly.type
_entity_poly.pdbx_seq_one_letter_code
_entity_poly.pdbx_strand_id
1 'polypeptide(L)'
;AAGALARTAEMVGAAQRVLELAVEHAKTRVQGGRPIGGHQAIQHACADLVRDVDASRGLLYAAAWKASAGAPAAAEVAMAKAY
;
A
#
# COMPACT_ATOMS: atom_id res chain seq x y z
N ALA A 1 10.18 -4.29 -18.17
CA ALA A 1 8.79 -4.14 -17.67
C ALA A 1 8.43 -5.22 -16.65
N ALA A 2 8.49 -6.51 -16.99
CA ALA A 2 8.09 -7.60 -16.09
C ALA A 2 8.81 -7.61 -14.72
N GLY A 3 10.13 -7.47 -14.69
CA GLY A 3 10.87 -7.43 -13.41
C GLY A 3 10.53 -6.23 -12.53
N ALA A 4 10.18 -5.08 -13.12
CA ALA A 4 9.74 -3.91 -12.37
C ALA A 4 8.35 -4.13 -11.77
N LEU A 5 7.41 -4.70 -12.55
CA LEU A 5 6.08 -5.08 -12.06
C LEU A 5 6.16 -6.09 -10.91
N ALA A 6 7.01 -7.11 -11.03
CA ALA A 6 7.20 -8.11 -9.97
C ALA A 6 7.71 -7.47 -8.67
N ARG A 7 8.66 -6.53 -8.77
CA ARG A 7 9.16 -5.78 -7.61
C ARG A 7 8.11 -4.87 -7.00
N THR A 8 7.32 -4.17 -7.82
CA THR A 8 6.19 -3.38 -7.31
C THR A 8 5.17 -4.28 -6.58
N ALA A 9 4.87 -5.47 -7.12
CA ALA A 9 3.97 -6.42 -6.45
C ALA A 9 4.49 -6.89 -5.09
N GLU A 10 5.78 -7.17 -4.98
CA GLU A 10 6.44 -7.48 -3.71
C GLU A 10 6.29 -6.33 -2.70
N MET A 11 6.55 -5.10 -3.12
CA MET A 11 6.44 -3.90 -2.27
C MET A 11 5.01 -3.66 -1.80
N VAL A 12 4.00 -3.81 -2.68
CA VAL A 12 2.58 -3.69 -2.32
C VAL A 12 2.19 -4.76 -1.30
N GLY A 13 2.65 -6.01 -1.48
CA GLY A 13 2.41 -7.08 -0.52
C GLY A 13 3.03 -6.79 0.85
N ALA A 14 4.27 -6.29 0.87
CA ALA A 14 4.93 -5.89 2.11
C ALA A 14 4.20 -4.73 2.80
N ALA A 15 3.78 -3.71 2.04
CA ALA A 15 3.04 -2.56 2.56
C ALA A 15 1.67 -2.98 3.14
N GLN A 16 0.97 -3.90 2.50
CA GLN A 16 -0.26 -4.51 3.04
C GLN A 16 -0.01 -5.16 4.39
N ARG A 17 1.09 -5.92 4.54
CA ARG A 17 1.43 -6.57 5.81
C ARG A 17 1.77 -5.54 6.89
N VAL A 18 2.47 -4.47 6.55
CA VAL A 18 2.75 -3.35 7.46
C VAL A 18 1.46 -2.69 7.93
N LEU A 19 0.50 -2.44 7.04
CA LEU A 19 -0.81 -1.89 7.38
C LEU A 19 -1.55 -2.77 8.39
N GLU A 20 -1.62 -4.08 8.15
CA GLU A 20 -2.26 -5.03 9.07
C GLU A 20 -1.62 -4.99 10.46
N LEU A 21 -0.29 -5.04 10.52
CA LEU A 21 0.45 -4.98 11.78
C LEU A 21 0.24 -3.65 12.51
N ALA A 22 0.24 -2.53 11.78
CA ALA A 22 0.03 -1.21 12.35
C ALA A 22 -1.38 -1.09 12.95
N VAL A 23 -2.41 -1.57 12.24
CA VAL A 23 -3.80 -1.55 12.72
C VAL A 23 -3.97 -2.46 13.94
N GLU A 24 -3.42 -3.67 13.92
CA GLU A 24 -3.48 -4.58 15.07
C GLU A 24 -2.75 -4.01 16.29
N HIS A 25 -1.58 -3.39 16.08
CA HIS A 25 -0.88 -2.70 17.16
C HIS A 25 -1.70 -1.52 17.70
N ALA A 26 -2.34 -0.74 16.83
CA ALA A 26 -3.17 0.40 17.24
C ALA A 26 -4.36 -0.02 18.11
N LYS A 27 -4.94 -1.19 17.85
CA LYS A 27 -6.06 -1.76 18.63
C LYS A 27 -5.63 -2.32 19.99
N THR A 28 -4.41 -2.84 20.08
CA THR A 28 -3.96 -3.62 21.26
C THR A 28 -3.07 -2.82 22.21
N ARG A 29 -2.29 -1.86 21.70
CA ARG A 29 -1.41 -1.04 22.53
C ARG A 29 -2.22 -0.02 23.32
N VAL A 30 -2.07 -0.01 24.64
CA VAL A 30 -2.73 0.93 25.55
C VAL A 30 -1.77 2.02 26.01
N GLN A 31 -2.17 3.28 25.86
CA GLN A 31 -1.52 4.47 26.45
C GLN A 31 -2.59 5.52 26.77
N GLY A 32 -2.37 6.35 27.79
CA GLY A 32 -3.38 7.35 28.19
C GLY A 32 -4.74 6.75 28.59
N GLY A 33 -4.73 5.50 29.09
CA GLY A 33 -5.93 4.81 29.59
C GLY A 33 -6.82 4.13 28.54
N ARG A 34 -6.45 4.12 27.26
CA ARG A 34 -7.20 3.44 26.19
C ARG A 34 -6.28 2.92 25.08
N PRO A 35 -6.77 2.08 24.15
CA PRO A 35 -6.03 1.75 22.94
C PRO A 35 -5.58 2.98 22.17
N ILE A 36 -4.35 2.98 21.64
CA ILE A 36 -3.79 4.13 20.93
C ILE A 36 -4.58 4.47 19.65
N GLY A 37 -5.28 3.50 19.06
CA GLY A 37 -6.22 3.70 17.96
C GLY A 37 -7.41 4.59 18.31
N GLY A 38 -7.65 4.90 19.59
CA GLY A 38 -8.64 5.91 20.00
C GLY A 38 -8.18 7.36 19.83
N HIS A 39 -6.91 7.59 19.52
CA HIS A 39 -6.36 8.93 19.32
C HIS A 39 -6.42 9.31 17.84
N GLN A 40 -6.98 10.49 17.53
CA GLN A 40 -7.20 10.96 16.16
C GLN A 40 -5.93 10.94 15.31
N ALA A 41 -4.78 11.32 15.88
CA ALA A 41 -3.50 11.29 15.18
C ALA A 41 -3.14 9.88 14.67
N ILE A 42 -3.42 8.84 15.46
CA ILE A 42 -3.18 7.44 15.06
C ILE A 42 -4.21 7.00 14.03
N GLN A 43 -5.48 7.40 14.17
CA GLN A 43 -6.52 7.10 13.18
C GLN A 43 -6.20 7.70 11.81
N HIS A 44 -5.77 8.95 11.77
CA HIS A 44 -5.35 9.62 10.53
C HIS A 44 -4.15 8.91 9.91
N ALA A 45 -3.12 8.57 10.70
CA ALA A 45 -1.97 7.82 10.21
C ALA A 45 -2.36 6.45 9.63
N CYS A 46 -3.27 5.72 10.28
CA CYS A 46 -3.80 4.46 9.74
C CYS A 46 -4.60 4.68 8.44
N ALA A 47 -5.41 5.73 8.36
CA ALA A 47 -6.17 6.07 7.16
C ALA A 47 -5.25 6.42 5.98
N ASP A 48 -4.17 7.16 6.23
CA ASP A 48 -3.16 7.48 5.23
C ASP A 48 -2.44 6.21 4.74
N LEU A 49 -2.08 5.29 5.64
CA LEU A 49 -1.49 4.01 5.26
C LEU A 49 -2.41 3.16 4.37
N VAL A 50 -3.71 3.11 4.69
CA VAL A 50 -4.70 2.42 3.83
C VAL A 50 -4.74 3.07 2.45
N ARG A 51 -4.86 4.41 2.40
CA ARG A 51 -4.88 5.18 1.15
C ARG A 51 -3.67 4.87 0.28
N ASP A 52 -2.47 4.85 0.87
CA ASP A 52 -1.24 4.57 0.14
C ASP A 52 -1.19 3.14 -0.39
N VAL A 53 -1.52 2.15 0.43
CA VAL A 53 -1.53 0.74 -0.01
C VAL A 53 -2.51 0.51 -1.16
N ASP A 54 -3.71 1.08 -1.07
CA ASP A 54 -4.74 0.93 -2.11
C ASP A 54 -4.34 1.64 -3.40
N ALA A 55 -3.73 2.82 -3.31
CA ALA A 55 -3.23 3.55 -4.47
C ALA A 55 -2.08 2.79 -5.17
N SER A 56 -1.09 2.29 -4.41
CA SER A 56 0.00 1.47 -4.96
C SER A 56 -0.56 0.21 -5.65
N ARG A 57 -1.54 -0.45 -5.02
CA ARG A 57 -2.20 -1.64 -5.57
C ARG A 57 -2.95 -1.34 -6.86
N GLY A 58 -3.69 -0.23 -6.90
CA GLY A 58 -4.39 0.23 -8.09
C GLY A 58 -3.44 0.49 -9.27
N LEU A 59 -2.34 1.22 -9.03
CA LEU A 59 -1.32 1.50 -10.04
C LEU A 59 -0.65 0.22 -10.55
N LEU A 60 -0.31 -0.71 -9.66
CA LEU A 60 0.24 -2.01 -10.01
C LEU A 60 -0.71 -2.78 -10.95
N TYR A 61 -1.99 -2.88 -10.60
CA TYR A 61 -2.96 -3.62 -11.41
C TYR A 61 -3.22 -2.94 -12.76
N ALA A 62 -3.29 -1.60 -12.80
CA ALA A 62 -3.43 -0.87 -14.05
C ALA A 62 -2.22 -1.10 -14.97
N ALA A 63 -1.00 -1.03 -14.43
CA ALA A 63 0.23 -1.27 -15.19
C ALA A 63 0.34 -2.74 -15.65
N ALA A 64 -0.01 -3.70 -14.79
CA ALA A 64 0.00 -5.13 -15.10
C ALA A 64 -1.03 -5.47 -16.19
N TRP A 65 -2.24 -4.93 -16.09
CA TRP A 65 -3.28 -5.09 -17.10
C TRP A 65 -2.81 -4.59 -18.47
N LYS A 66 -2.30 -3.35 -18.53
CA LYS A 66 -1.81 -2.75 -19.78
C LYS A 66 -0.67 -3.56 -20.39
N ALA A 67 0.27 -4.04 -19.58
CA ALA A 67 1.35 -4.91 -20.01
C ALA A 67 0.83 -6.26 -20.53
N SER A 68 -0.17 -6.86 -19.88
CA SER A 68 -0.77 -8.14 -20.30
C SER A 68 -1.54 -8.05 -21.61
N ALA A 69 -2.12 -6.87 -21.90
CA ALA A 69 -2.82 -6.59 -23.15
C ALA A 69 -1.88 -6.32 -24.36
N GLY A 70 -0.56 -6.42 -24.17
CA GLY A 70 0.43 -6.14 -25.22
C GLY A 70 0.56 -4.65 -25.57
N ALA A 71 -0.05 -3.75 -24.79
CA ALA A 71 0.04 -2.31 -25.02
C ALA A 71 1.31 -1.71 -24.41
N PRO A 72 1.83 -0.58 -24.93
CA PRO A 72 2.98 0.11 -24.34
C PRO A 72 2.68 0.54 -22.89
N ALA A 73 3.34 -0.10 -21.92
CA ALA A 73 3.08 0.10 -20.49
C ALA A 73 4.27 0.68 -19.70
N ALA A 74 5.33 1.14 -20.39
CA ALA A 74 6.58 1.53 -19.72
C ALA A 74 6.38 2.69 -18.72
N ALA A 75 5.54 3.67 -19.05
CA ALA A 75 5.23 4.80 -18.18
C ALA A 75 4.42 4.35 -16.95
N GLU A 76 3.39 3.52 -17.14
CA GLU A 76 2.56 3.01 -16.05
C GLU A 76 3.36 2.13 -15.09
N VAL A 77 4.24 1.28 -15.62
CA VAL A 77 5.15 0.46 -14.80
C VAL A 77 6.12 1.34 -14.01
N ALA A 78 6.61 2.44 -14.59
CA ALA A 78 7.48 3.39 -13.88
C ALA A 78 6.72 4.15 -12.79
N MET A 79 5.50 4.61 -13.07
CA MET A 79 4.63 5.27 -12.09
C MET A 79 4.28 4.34 -10.93
N ALA A 80 3.87 3.10 -11.22
CA ALA A 80 3.54 2.11 -10.20
C ALA A 80 4.74 1.74 -9.31
N LYS A 81 5.97 1.83 -9.84
CA LYS A 81 7.19 1.61 -9.06
C LYS A 81 7.60 2.83 -8.23
N ALA A 82 7.29 4.03 -8.70
CA ALA A 82 7.69 5.27 -8.05
C ALA A 82 6.78 5.67 -6.88
N TYR A 83 5.52 5.22 -6.91
CA TYR A 83 4.53 5.40 -5.86
C TYR A 83 4.77 4.40 -4.72
#